data_AF-A0A5M6D7Z8-F1
#
_entry.id   AF-A0A5M6D7Z8-F1
#
_cell.length_a   1.000
_cell.length_b   1.000
_cell.length_c   1.000
_cell.angle_alpha   90.00
_cell.angle_beta   90.00
_cell.angle_gamma   90.00
#
_symmetry.space_group_name_H-M   'P 1'
#
loop_
_entity.id
_entity.type
_entity.pdbx_description
1 polymer ?
#
loop_
_entity_poly.entity_id
_entity_poly.type
_entity_poly.pdbx_seq_one_letter_code
_entity_poly.pdbx_strand_id
1 'polypeptide(L)' 'MPDLFSDSNGIFFNKWGITNAPELAAQEANFSWLKLSQLNDRGGVPGGKFDKVHFQEIHKTLFGKIYPWA' A
#
# COMPACT_ATOMS: atom_id res chain seq x y z
N MET A 1 -7.13 -18.79 12.29
CA MET A 1 -6.04 -17.87 12.69
C MET A 1 -6.66 -16.50 12.91
N PRO A 2 -6.27 -15.75 13.95
CA PRO A 2 -6.73 -14.37 14.11
C PRO A 2 -6.14 -13.48 13.00
N ASP A 3 -6.90 -12.48 12.58
CA ASP A 3 -6.41 -11.44 11.68
C ASP A 3 -5.34 -10.60 12.40
N LEU A 4 -4.15 -10.51 11.81
CA LEU A 4 -3.00 -9.78 12.36
C LEU A 4 -2.82 -8.40 11.72
N PHE A 5 -3.66 -8.06 10.73
CA PHE A 5 -3.53 -6.82 9.96
C PHE A 5 -4.57 -5.78 10.35
N SER A 6 -5.63 -6.18 11.05
CA SER A 6 -6.74 -5.31 11.43
C SER A 6 -6.83 -5.07 12.93
N ASP A 7 -7.36 -3.91 13.30
CA ASP A 7 -7.70 -3.55 14.67
C ASP A 7 -8.97 -4.27 15.15
N SER A 8 -9.38 -3.98 16.40
CA SER A 8 -10.59 -4.56 16.99
C SER A 8 -11.89 -4.18 16.27
N ASN A 9 -11.86 -3.16 15.40
CA ASN A 9 -12.99 -2.68 14.61
C ASN A 9 -12.97 -3.23 13.17
N GLY A 10 -12.00 -4.09 12.83
CA GLY A 10 -11.84 -4.65 11.49
C GLY A 10 -11.19 -3.69 10.49
N ILE A 11 -10.45 -2.69 10.97
CA ILE A 11 -9.79 -1.68 10.14
C ILE A 11 -8.29 -1.98 10.08
N PHE A 12 -7.70 -1.95 8.90
CA PHE A 12 -6.28 -2.23 8.75
C PHE A 12 -5.40 -1.25 9.53
N PHE A 13 -4.41 -1.81 10.24
CA PHE A 13 -3.34 -1.03 10.85
C PHE A 13 -2.63 -0.23 9.77
N ASN A 14 -2.70 1.09 9.88
CA ASN A 14 -2.13 2.02 8.92
C ASN A 14 -1.25 3.05 9.64
N LYS A 15 -0.27 3.60 8.91
CA LYS A 15 0.68 4.60 9.41
C LYS A 15 0.06 5.97 9.62
N TRP A 16 -1.18 6.17 9.19
CA TRP A 16 -1.90 7.45 9.26
C TRP A 16 -2.83 7.54 10.47
N GLY A 17 -2.97 6.45 11.24
CA GLY A 17 -3.83 6.42 12.42
C GLY A 17 -5.33 6.53 12.09
N ILE A 18 -5.73 6.24 10.86
CA ILE A 18 -7.13 6.30 10.43
C ILE A 18 -7.88 5.12 11.02
N THR A 19 -8.98 5.41 11.73
CA THR A 19 -9.86 4.41 12.38
C THR A 19 -11.26 4.41 11.77
N ASN A 20 -11.41 4.91 10.55
CA ASN A 20 -12.66 4.90 9.78
C ASN A 20 -12.41 4.19 8.45
N ALA A 21 -13.13 3.09 8.19
CA ALA A 21 -12.89 2.26 7.00
C ALA A 21 -13.16 3.00 5.67
N PRO A 22 -14.29 3.71 5.48
CA PRO A 22 -14.50 4.55 4.30
C PRO A 22 -13.40 5.60 4.07
N GLU A 23 -12.95 6.26 5.14
CA GLU A 23 -11.87 7.24 5.06
C GLU A 23 -10.54 6.61 4.65
N LEU A 24 -10.19 5.46 5.26
CA LEU A 24 -8.97 4.74 4.95
C LEU A 24 -8.96 4.30 3.48
N ALA A 25 -10.07 3.76 2.99
CA ALA A 25 -10.20 3.33 1.59
C ALA A 25 -10.04 4.52 0.61
N ALA A 26 -10.66 5.67 0.90
CA ALA A 26 -10.54 6.86 0.07
C ALA A 26 -9.09 7.39 0.03
N GLN A 27 -8.43 7.47 1.19
CA GLN A 27 -7.03 7.93 1.26
C GLN A 27 -6.05 6.94 0.62
N GLU A 28 -6.28 5.63 0.81
CA GLU A 28 -5.51 4.57 0.16
C GLU A 28 -5.58 4.69 -1.36
N ALA A 29 -6.80 4.82 -1.91
CA ALA A 29 -7.02 4.94 -3.35
C ALA A 29 -6.35 6.20 -3.92
N ASN A 30 -6.53 7.35 -3.26
CA ASN A 30 -5.92 8.61 -3.71
C ASN A 30 -4.39 8.54 -3.74
N PHE A 31 -3.78 7.99 -2.70
CA PHE A 31 -2.33 7.92 -2.59
C PHE A 31 -1.72 6.87 -3.52
N SER A 32 -2.31 5.67 -3.57
CA SER A 32 -1.86 4.60 -4.46
C SER A 32 -1.99 5.00 -5.92
N TRP A 33 -3.06 5.72 -6.30
CA TRP A 33 -3.23 6.26 -7.65
C TRP A 33 -2.11 7.23 -8.03
N LEU A 34 -1.80 8.20 -7.15
CA LEU A 34 -0.69 9.14 -7.37
C LEU A 34 0.64 8.40 -7.53
N LYS A 35 0.88 7.38 -6.69
CA LYS A 35 2.10 6.58 -6.77
C LYS A 35 2.18 5.73 -8.03
N LEU A 36 1.07 5.16 -8.46
CA LEU A 36 0.99 4.40 -9.69
C LEU A 36 1.29 5.28 -10.91
N SER A 37 0.73 6.49 -10.97
CA SER A 37 1.05 7.45 -12.03
C SER A 37 2.55 7.77 -12.05
N GLN A 38 3.14 8.08 -10.90
CA GLN A 38 4.58 8.34 -10.78
C GLN A 38 5.44 7.14 -11.18
N LEU A 39 4.98 5.93 -10.89
CA LEU A 39 5.67 4.69 -11.24
C LEU A 39 5.61 4.43 -12.75
N ASN A 40 4.44 4.66 -13.37
CA ASN A 40 4.24 4.54 -14.81
C ASN A 40 5.09 5.56 -15.58
N ASP A 41 5.13 6.81 -15.13
CA ASP A 41 5.95 7.87 -15.76
C ASP A 41 7.44 7.53 -15.75
N ARG A 42 7.89 6.76 -14.74
CA ARG A 42 9.28 6.27 -14.61
C ARG A 42 9.54 4.97 -15.37
N GLY A 43 8.51 4.35 -15.94
CA GLY A 43 8.61 3.06 -16.63
C GLY A 43 8.65 1.84 -15.70
N GLY A 44 8.17 1.94 -14.46
CA GLY A 44 8.15 0.86 -13.47
C GLY A 44 9.27 0.95 -12.43
N VAL A 45 9.47 -0.14 -11.67
CA VAL A 45 10.61 -0.26 -10.76
C VAL A 45 11.85 -0.66 -11.57
N PRO A 46 12.94 0.14 -11.55
CA PRO A 46 14.11 -0.12 -12.38
C PRO A 46 14.79 -1.45 -12.05
N GLY A 47 15.19 -2.19 -13.09
CA GLY A 47 15.95 -3.44 -12.90
C GLY A 47 15.12 -4.63 -12.40
N GLY A 48 13.79 -4.50 -12.37
CA GLY A 48 12.89 -5.56 -11.95
C GLY A 48 12.96 -6.80 -12.84
N LYS A 49 12.96 -7.98 -12.21
CA LYS A 49 13.03 -9.29 -12.89
C LYS A 49 11.69 -10.01 -13.00
N PHE A 50 10.59 -9.31 -12.69
CA PHE A 50 9.24 -9.89 -12.60
C PHE A 50 9.15 -11.09 -11.65
N ASP A 51 9.98 -11.08 -10.60
CA ASP A 51 9.97 -12.07 -9.55
C ASP A 51 9.20 -11.56 -8.33
N LYS A 52 9.14 -12.39 -7.29
CA LYS A 52 8.51 -12.04 -6.02
C LYS A 52 9.12 -10.77 -5.40
N VAL A 53 10.44 -10.56 -5.55
CA VAL A 53 11.12 -9.39 -4.98
C VAL A 53 10.64 -8.12 -5.69
N HIS A 54 10.60 -8.15 -7.02
CA HIS A 54 10.10 -7.04 -7.83
C HIS A 54 8.63 -6.72 -7.50
N PHE A 55 7.79 -7.74 -7.31
CA PHE A 55 6.40 -7.53 -6.87
C PHE A 55 6.31 -6.87 -5.49
N GLN A 56 7.13 -7.31 -4.53
CA GLN A 56 7.19 -6.70 -3.20
C GLN A 56 7.69 -5.25 -3.24
N GLU A 57 8.61 -4.91 -4.15
CA GLU A 57 9.06 -3.53 -4.35
C GLU A 57 7.96 -2.62 -4.91
N ILE A 58 7.19 -3.12 -5.87
CA ILE A 58 6.00 -2.42 -6.40
C ILE A 58 5.00 -2.20 -5.26
N HIS A 59 4.68 -3.25 -4.50
CA HIS A 59 3.78 -3.17 -3.35
C HIS A 59 4.24 -2.12 -2.32
N LYS A 60 5.51 -2.15 -1.94
CA LYS A 60 6.11 -1.19 -1.02
C LYS A 60 6.09 0.24 -1.58
N THR A 61 6.25 0.41 -2.88
CA THR A 61 6.20 1.72 -3.52
C THR A 61 4.81 2.34 -3.47
N LEU A 62 3.77 1.53 -3.69
CA LEU A 62 2.38 1.98 -3.70
C LEU A 62 1.84 2.16 -2.28
N PHE A 63 2.09 1.20 -1.39
CA PHE A 63 1.42 1.11 -0.08
C PHE A 63 2.34 1.33 1.11
N GLY A 64 3.66 1.45 0.92
CA GLY A 64 4.64 1.58 2.02
C GLY A 64 4.46 2.81 2.91
N LYS A 65 3.75 3.84 2.45
CA LYS A 65 3.37 4.98 3.30
C LYS A 65 2.05 4.78 4.06
N ILE A 66 1.23 3.82 3.62
CA ILE A 66 -0.10 3.52 4.17
C ILE A 66 0.02 2.41 5.20
N TYR A 67 0.67 1.30 4.85
CA TYR A 67 0.71 0.10 5.69
C TYR A 67 2.12 -0.19 6.25
N PRO A 68 2.24 -0.65 7.50
CA PRO A 68 3.52 -1.03 8.10
C PRO A 68 4.10 -2.32 7.52
N TRP A 69 3.25 -3.18 6.98
CA TRP A 69 3.59 -4.48 6.40
C TRP A 69 3.83 -4.42 4.88
N ALA A 70 3.77 -3.21 4.29
CA ALA A 70 3.95 -3.02 2.86
C ALA A 70 5.41 -2.98 2.40
#